data_AF-A0A329RCY5-F1
#
_entry.id   AF-A0A329RCY5-F1
#
_cell.length_a   1.000
_cell.length_b   1.000
_cell.length_c   1.000
_cell.angle_alpha   90.00
_cell.angle_beta   90.00
_cell.angle_gamma   90.00
#
_symmetry.space_group_name_H-M   'P 1'
#
loop_
_entity.id
_entity.type
_entity.pdbx_description
1 polymer ?
#
loop_
_entity_poly.entity_id
_entity_poly.type
_entity_poly.pdbx_seq_one_letter_code
_entity_poly.pdbx_strand_id
1 'polypeptide(L)'
;MDDVHNLLRRMRQQGAELSDDDAVAEMIVDFNRKSSANVSSVHESARGDSGVISFTSGHMRAMLDNFPGVIQMDCTHKTNQ
;
A
#
# COMPACT_ATOMS: atom_id res chain seq x y z
N MET A 1 -4.61 6.31 8.31
CA MET A 1 -3.86 5.02 8.41
C MET A 1 -3.58 4.61 9.85
N ASP A 2 -3.54 5.53 10.82
CA ASP A 2 -3.32 5.16 12.23
C ASP A 2 -4.42 4.25 12.79
N ASP A 3 -5.67 4.45 12.40
CA ASP A 3 -6.78 3.60 12.86
C ASP A 3 -6.62 2.14 12.45
N VAL A 4 -6.19 1.89 11.20
CA VAL A 4 -5.92 0.54 10.68
C VAL A 4 -4.72 -0.08 11.41
N HIS A 5 -3.63 0.69 11.59
CA HIS A 5 -2.48 0.22 12.37
C HIS A 5 -2.88 -0.17 13.80
N ASN A 6 -3.68 0.66 14.45
CA ASN A 6 -4.16 0.44 15.81
C ASN A 6 -5.07 -0.78 15.90
N LEU A 7 -5.92 -1.01 14.88
CA LEU A 7 -6.77 -2.20 14.79
C LEU A 7 -5.93 -3.47 14.66
N LEU A 8 -5.02 -3.53 13.68
CA LEU A 8 -4.14 -4.68 13.45
C LEU A 8 -3.29 -5.00 14.69
N ARG A 9 -2.77 -3.97 15.35
CA ARG A 9 -2.03 -4.11 16.60
C ARG A 9 -2.87 -4.75 17.70
N ARG A 10 -4.14 -4.35 17.84
CA ARG A 10 -5.07 -4.93 18.83
C ARG A 10 -5.39 -6.39 18.51
N MET A 11 -5.61 -6.73 17.23
CA MET A 11 -5.88 -8.10 16.80
C MET A 11 -4.69 -9.02 17.15
N ARG A 12 -3.46 -8.60 16.85
CA ARG A 12 -2.24 -9.33 17.25
C ARG A 12 -2.14 -9.52 18.78
N GLN A 13 -2.46 -8.48 19.57
CA GLN A 13 -2.43 -8.55 21.04
C GLN A 13 -3.46 -9.55 21.61
N GLN A 14 -4.57 -9.76 20.90
CA GLN A 14 -5.59 -10.73 21.26
C GLN A 14 -5.24 -12.16 20.80
N GLY A 15 -4.08 -12.36 20.18
CA GLY A 15 -3.66 -13.65 19.63
C GLY A 15 -4.42 -14.07 18.37
N ALA A 16 -5.11 -13.13 17.71
CA ALA A 16 -5.76 -13.41 16.44
C ALA A 16 -4.70 -13.63 15.36
N GLU A 17 -4.88 -14.68 14.56
CA GLU A 17 -4.14 -14.87 13.32
C GLU A 17 -4.69 -13.89 12.29
N LEU A 18 -3.79 -13.10 11.69
CA LEU A 18 -4.16 -12.13 10.66
C LEU A 18 -4.50 -12.87 9.37
N SER A 19 -5.55 -12.43 8.68
CA SER A 19 -5.80 -12.89 7.31
C SER A 19 -4.73 -12.37 6.35
N ASP A 20 -4.67 -12.93 5.14
CA ASP A 20 -3.79 -12.41 4.09
C ASP A 20 -4.09 -10.94 3.79
N ASP A 21 -5.37 -10.54 3.78
CA ASP A 21 -5.80 -9.16 3.58
C ASP A 21 -5.34 -8.24 4.72
N ASP A 22 -5.40 -8.70 5.97
CA ASP A 22 -4.90 -7.97 7.13
C ASP A 22 -3.37 -7.77 7.06
N ALA A 23 -2.64 -8.79 6.60
CA ALA A 23 -1.20 -8.72 6.41
C ALA A 23 -0.81 -7.73 5.29
N VAL A 24 -1.57 -7.71 4.19
CA VAL A 24 -1.40 -6.72 3.11
C VAL A 24 -1.73 -5.32 3.60
N ALA A 25 -2.82 -5.14 4.37
CA ALA A 25 -3.17 -3.86 4.98
C ALA A 25 -2.06 -3.34 5.91
N GLU A 26 -1.46 -4.22 6.72
CA GLU A 26 -0.32 -3.88 7.57
C GLU A 26 0.87 -3.39 6.74
N MET A 27 1.21 -4.11 5.67
CA MET A 27 2.30 -3.74 4.77
C MET A 27 2.10 -2.35 4.16
N ILE A 28 0.88 -2.05 3.68
CA ILE A 28 0.54 -0.75 3.08
C ILE A 28 0.68 0.36 4.12
N VAL A 29 0.16 0.13 5.32
CA VAL A 29 0.22 1.09 6.42
C VAL A 29 1.67 1.36 6.83
N ASP A 30 2.47 0.33 7.00
CA ASP A 30 3.89 0.47 7.35
C ASP A 30 4.67 1.18 6.25
N PHE A 31 4.38 0.90 4.97
CA PHE A 31 4.98 1.61 3.85
C PHE A 31 4.69 3.11 3.91
N ASN A 32 3.44 3.51 4.12
CA ASN A 32 3.05 4.92 4.23
C ASN A 32 3.62 5.58 5.49
N ARG A 33 3.77 4.85 6.59
CA ARG A 33 4.36 5.37 7.85
C ARG A 33 5.87 5.58 7.76
N LYS A 34 6.59 4.77 6.96
CA LYS A 34 8.05 4.90 6.78
C LYS A 34 8.46 6.26 6.24
N SER A 35 7.60 6.93 5.47
CA SER A 35 7.85 8.29 5.00
C SER A 35 6.53 8.95 4.61
N SER A 36 6.34 10.22 5.01
CA SER A 36 5.24 11.05 4.50
C SER A 36 5.32 11.26 2.99
N ALA A 37 6.48 10.98 2.39
CA ALA A 37 6.67 11.02 0.96
C ALA A 37 6.29 9.72 0.24
N ASN A 38 5.92 8.67 0.95
CA ASN A 38 5.41 7.44 0.35
C ASN A 38 3.90 7.58 0.12
N VAL A 39 3.44 7.15 -1.05
CA VAL A 39 2.02 7.13 -1.40
C VAL A 39 1.66 5.74 -1.88
N SER A 40 0.56 5.21 -1.35
CA SER A 40 -0.11 4.04 -1.89
C SER A 40 -1.58 4.35 -2.09
N SER A 41 -2.17 3.74 -3.12
CA SER A 41 -3.62 3.76 -3.34
C SER A 41 -4.17 2.35 -3.17
N VAL A 42 -5.36 2.25 -2.61
CA VAL A 42 -6.14 1.01 -2.53
C VAL A 42 -7.51 1.37 -3.06
N HIS A 43 -8.02 0.57 -3.98
CA HIS A 43 -9.37 0.73 -4.49
C HIS A 43 -10.26 -0.39 -3.92
N GLU A 44 -11.43 -0.01 -3.42
CA GLU A 44 -12.44 -0.95 -2.98
C GLU A 44 -13.56 -0.97 -4.02
N SER A 45 -13.90 -2.15 -4.51
CA SER A 45 -14.99 -2.34 -5.47
C SER A 45 -16.33 -2.09 -4.79
N ALA A 46 -17.37 -1.79 -5.58
CA ALA A 46 -18.73 -1.64 -5.06
C ALA A 46 -19.29 -2.92 -4.39
N ARG A 47 -18.61 -4.06 -4.53
CA ARG A 47 -18.97 -5.34 -3.91
C ARG A 47 -18.24 -5.59 -2.58
N GLY A 48 -17.34 -4.69 -2.18
CA GLY A 48 -16.50 -4.83 -0.99
C GLY A 48 -15.16 -5.53 -1.23
N ASP A 49 -14.81 -5.81 -2.50
CA ASP A 49 -13.52 -6.42 -2.82
C ASP A 49 -12.43 -5.33 -2.84
N SER A 50 -11.39 -5.48 -2.03
CA SER A 50 -10.22 -4.59 -2.10
C SER A 50 -9.27 -5.07 -3.20
N GLY A 51 -8.98 -4.22 -4.18
CA GLY A 51 -8.13 -4.56 -5.31
C GLY A 51 -7.76 -3.36 -6.16
N VAL A 52 -6.67 -3.49 -6.92
CA VAL A 52 -5.88 -2.40 -7.52
C VAL A 52 -5.19 -1.56 -6.46
N ILE A 53 -3.89 -1.83 -6.33
CA ILE A 53 -2.98 -1.16 -5.41
C ILE A 53 -1.86 -0.52 -6.24
N SER A 54 -1.60 0.76 -6.03
CA SER A 54 -0.38 1.40 -6.53
C SER A 54 0.54 1.76 -5.37
N PHE A 55 1.85 1.67 -5.59
CA PHE A 55 2.88 2.10 -4.65
C PHE A 55 3.82 3.09 -5.34
N THR A 56 4.12 4.19 -4.68
CA THR A 56 5.13 5.14 -5.14
C THR A 56 5.90 5.64 -3.93
N SER A 57 7.19 5.29 -3.87
CA SER A 57 8.03 5.75 -2.76
C SER A 57 8.39 7.23 -2.93
N GLY A 58 8.78 7.88 -1.84
CA GLY A 58 9.28 9.25 -1.88
C GLY A 58 10.46 9.43 -2.84
N HIS A 59 11.30 8.41 -2.97
CA HIS A 59 12.40 8.42 -3.94
C HIS A 59 11.91 8.46 -5.39
N MET A 60 10.91 7.63 -5.73
CA MET A 60 10.33 7.62 -7.08
C MET A 60 9.67 8.95 -7.42
N ARG A 61 8.98 9.57 -6.46
CA ARG A 61 8.40 10.92 -6.65
C ARG A 61 9.47 11.99 -6.82
N ALA A 62 10.53 11.96 -6.02
CA ALA A 62 11.66 12.87 -6.18
C ALA A 62 12.37 12.70 -7.52
N MET A 63 12.47 11.48 -8.04
CA MET A 63 12.99 11.23 -9.39
C MET A 63 12.10 11.85 -10.47
N LEU A 64 10.77 11.69 -10.37
CA LEU A 64 9.83 12.31 -11.29
C LEU A 64 9.89 13.84 -11.25
N ASP A 65 9.93 14.43 -10.06
CA ASP A 65 9.98 15.89 -9.87
C ASP A 65 11.26 16.50 -10.48
N ASN A 66 12.40 15.81 -10.35
CA ASN A 66 13.68 16.26 -10.88
C ASN A 66 13.88 15.92 -12.37
N PHE A 67 13.24 14.85 -12.86
CA PHE A 67 13.38 14.33 -14.22
C PHE A 67 12.00 13.95 -14.79
N PRO A 68 11.19 14.94 -15.21
CA PRO A 68 9.79 14.71 -15.62
C PRO A 68 9.64 13.86 -16.89
N GLY A 69 10.73 13.62 -17.64
CA GLY A 69 10.75 12.69 -18.77
C GLY A 69 10.84 11.21 -18.38
N VAL A 70 11.00 10.88 -17.09
CA VAL A 70 11.09 9.50 -16.60
C VAL A 70 9.70 9.00 -16.23
N ILE A 71 9.19 8.02 -16.97
CA ILE A 71 7.99 7.27 -16.60
C ILE A 71 8.44 6.03 -15.82
N GLN A 72 8.10 5.98 -14.53
CA GLN A 72 8.34 4.80 -13.71
C GLN A 72 7.05 3.98 -13.61
N MET A 73 7.02 2.84 -14.28
CA MET A 73 5.90 1.89 -14.25
C MET A 73 6.41 0.55 -13.74
N ASP A 74 5.77 0.02 -12.70
CA ASP A 74 5.97 -1.36 -12.29
C ASP A 74 5.17 -2.28 -13.22
N CYS A 75 5.89 -3.06 -14.04
CA CYS A 75 5.31 -4.03 -14.97
C CYS A 75 5.48 -5.48 -14.48
N THR A 76 5.77 -5.69 -13.18
CA THR A 76 6.09 -7.02 -12.63
C THR A 76 4.86 -7.94 -12.60
N HIS A 77 3.67 -7.36 -12.47
CA HIS A 77 2.42 -8.08 -12.72
C HIS A 77 2.06 -7.94 -14.20
N LYS A 78 2.20 -9.02 -14.98
CA LYS A 78 1.45 -9.11 -16.23
C LYS A 78 -0.02 -8.89 -15.87
N THR A 79 -0.68 -7.93 -16.53
CA THR A 79 -2.15 -7.85 -16.49
C THR A 79 -2.67 -9.26 -16.68
N ASN A 80 -3.50 -9.75 -15.75
CA ASN A 80 -4.18 -11.04 -15.85
C ASN A 80 -4.64 -11.22 -17.31
N GLN A 81 -4.07 -12.22 -18.00
CA GLN A 81 -4.55 -12.63 -19.31
C GLN A 81 -5.88 -13.35 -19.18
#